data_AF-A0A359KLK3-F1
#
_entry.id   AF-A0A359KLK3-F1
#
_cell.length_a   1.000
_cell.length_b   1.000
_cell.length_c   1.000
_cell.angle_alpha   90.00
_cell.angle_beta   90.00
_cell.angle_gamma   90.00
#
_symmetry.space_group_name_H-M   'P 1'
#
loop_
_entity.id
_entity.type
_entity.pdbx_description
1 polymer ?
#
loop_
_entity_poly.entity_id
_entity_poly.type
_entity_poly.pdbx_seq_one_letter_code
_entity_poly.pdbx_strand_id
1 'polypeptide(L)'
;PGNFAVQPDGRIAAYDFGMVGRLSARVSRQLMSLLWAATREDPERIIDAAIGLDIIHGRFDRPALTRDIERLIGRYARMSVGEIDIEVVFRDITGLIREHRLRLPGDLALLMKTLGMHEATAKRLDPDFTPVKVAAPYARRAVFGRYQPAELGTRLLSGAEDAFELLLEAPRRLDRLINILESGNFETAIRVIDAEKYTRDLQALVNRLVVAWLIGTSLISLSVLLAIYRPSSVEAWLGPLFWIGAAVTVAAGGILFLILMRRRR
;
A
#
# COMPACT_ATOMS: atom_id res chain seq x y z
N PRO A 1 21.04 -41.16 -4.56
CA PRO A 1 20.51 -41.00 -3.19
C PRO A 1 19.66 -42.24 -2.85
N GLY A 2 19.60 -42.67 -1.58
CA GLY A 2 18.98 -43.95 -1.18
C GLY A 2 17.45 -44.02 -1.26
N ASN A 3 16.78 -42.88 -1.46
CA ASN A 3 15.32 -42.80 -1.40
C ASN A 3 14.63 -42.87 -2.78
N PHE A 4 15.42 -42.90 -3.86
CA PHE A 4 14.91 -42.99 -5.24
C PHE A 4 15.69 -44.03 -6.04
N ALA A 5 14.99 -44.84 -6.83
CA ALA A 5 15.60 -45.68 -7.87
C ALA A 5 15.00 -45.35 -9.24
N VAL A 6 15.79 -45.59 -10.29
CA VAL A 6 15.35 -45.50 -11.68
C VAL A 6 15.02 -46.92 -12.15
N GLN A 7 13.77 -47.13 -12.56
CA GLN A 7 13.32 -48.38 -13.15
C GLN A 7 13.90 -48.55 -14.56
N PRO A 8 13.98 -49.79 -15.10
CA PRO A 8 14.51 -50.05 -16.44
C PRO A 8 13.79 -49.27 -17.57
N ASP A 9 12.54 -48.87 -17.34
CA ASP A 9 11.71 -48.08 -18.25
C ASP A 9 11.85 -46.55 -18.05
N GLY A 10 12.75 -46.12 -17.17
CA GLY A 10 12.99 -44.70 -16.87
C GLY A 10 12.08 -44.08 -15.81
N ARG A 11 11.14 -44.84 -15.21
CA ARG A 11 10.32 -44.31 -14.11
C ARG A 11 11.13 -44.17 -12.82
N ILE A 12 10.81 -43.15 -12.02
CA ILE A 12 11.43 -42.95 -10.71
C ILE A 12 10.55 -43.62 -9.63
N ALA A 13 11.10 -44.59 -8.92
CA ALA A 13 10.50 -45.20 -7.74
C ALA A 13 11.01 -44.50 -6.48
N ALA A 14 10.10 -44.01 -5.64
CA ALA A 14 10.43 -43.41 -4.34
C ALA A 14 10.15 -44.41 -3.22
N TYR A 15 11.11 -44.62 -2.32
CA TYR A 15 11.03 -45.61 -1.23
C TYR A 15 10.71 -45.01 0.14
N ASP A 16 10.95 -43.72 0.33
CA ASP A 16 10.86 -43.06 1.63
C ASP A 16 9.99 -41.81 1.55
N PHE A 17 8.95 -41.78 2.39
CA PHE A 17 8.00 -40.68 2.56
C PHE A 17 7.98 -40.14 4.00
N GLY A 18 9.03 -40.41 4.80
CA GLY A 18 9.09 -40.04 6.21
C GLY A 18 9.14 -38.53 6.50
N MET A 19 9.49 -37.70 5.49
CA MET A 19 9.61 -36.24 5.62
C MET A 19 8.75 -35.50 4.57
N VAL A 20 7.46 -35.86 4.47
CA VAL A 20 6.50 -35.19 3.57
C VAL A 20 5.85 -33.98 4.25
N GLY A 21 6.04 -32.80 3.66
CA GLY A 21 5.32 -31.58 4.04
C GLY A 21 4.05 -31.38 3.22
N ARG A 22 3.05 -30.67 3.77
CA ARG A 22 1.84 -30.24 3.03
C ARG A 22 1.90 -28.75 2.77
N LEU A 23 1.78 -28.36 1.51
CA LEU A 23 1.60 -26.97 1.12
C LEU A 23 0.13 -26.74 0.80
N SER A 24 -0.46 -25.68 1.37
CA SER A 24 -1.79 -25.25 0.95
C SER A 24 -1.78 -24.86 -0.52
N ALA A 25 -2.92 -24.99 -1.19
CA ALA A 25 -3.06 -24.57 -2.58
C ALA A 25 -2.72 -23.07 -2.75
N ARG A 26 -2.95 -22.24 -1.72
CA ARG A 26 -2.54 -20.82 -1.71
C ARG A 26 -1.02 -20.67 -1.76
N VAL A 27 -0.30 -21.32 -0.86
CA VAL A 27 1.16 -21.25 -0.77
C VAL A 27 1.80 -21.80 -2.05
N SER A 28 1.32 -22.96 -2.53
CA SER A 28 1.79 -23.54 -3.79
C SER A 28 1.62 -22.58 -4.97
N ARG A 29 0.48 -21.90 -5.09
CA ARG A 29 0.25 -20.90 -6.15
C ARG A 29 1.20 -19.71 -6.05
N GLN A 30 1.41 -19.19 -4.85
CA GLN A 30 2.29 -18.03 -4.68
C GLN A 30 3.76 -18.39 -4.93
N LEU A 31 4.19 -19.59 -4.54
CA LEU A 31 5.50 -20.13 -4.92
C LEU A 31 5.67 -20.21 -6.43
N MET A 32 4.66 -20.70 -7.16
CA MET A 32 4.71 -20.73 -8.61
C MET A 32 4.72 -19.33 -9.23
N SER A 33 4.02 -18.37 -8.63
CA SER A 33 4.07 -16.97 -9.05
C SER A 33 5.47 -16.37 -8.84
N LEU A 34 6.11 -16.68 -7.72
CA LEU A 34 7.48 -16.26 -7.42
C LEU A 34 8.48 -16.87 -8.42
N LEU A 35 8.38 -18.17 -8.71
CA LEU A 35 9.19 -18.83 -9.74
C LEU A 35 8.96 -18.22 -11.12
N TRP A 36 7.71 -17.94 -11.48
CA TRP A 36 7.38 -17.28 -12.75
C TRP A 36 8.00 -15.88 -12.84
N ALA A 37 7.90 -15.09 -11.78
CA ALA A 37 8.53 -13.77 -11.71
C ALA A 37 10.06 -13.86 -11.86
N ALA A 38 10.70 -14.82 -11.18
CA ALA A 38 12.13 -15.07 -11.30
C ALA A 38 12.53 -15.45 -12.74
N THR A 39 11.75 -16.27 -13.45
CA THR A 39 12.04 -16.63 -14.86
C THR A 39 11.95 -15.45 -15.83
N ARG A 40 11.23 -14.40 -15.45
CA ARG A 40 11.07 -13.17 -16.25
C ARG A 40 12.02 -12.07 -15.81
N GLU A 41 12.89 -12.34 -14.85
CA GLU A 41 13.74 -11.34 -14.22
C GLU A 41 12.92 -10.12 -13.73
N ASP A 42 11.71 -10.37 -13.18
CA ASP A 42 10.72 -9.35 -12.79
C ASP A 42 10.69 -9.18 -11.25
N PRO A 43 11.52 -8.28 -10.68
CA PRO A 43 11.68 -8.11 -9.23
C PRO A 43 10.40 -7.60 -8.55
N GLU A 44 9.63 -6.79 -9.27
CA GLU A 44 8.35 -6.23 -8.84
C GLU A 44 7.35 -7.34 -8.54
N ARG A 45 7.20 -8.30 -9.46
CA ARG A 45 6.33 -9.46 -9.24
C ARG A 45 6.86 -10.41 -8.17
N ILE A 46 8.17 -10.47 -7.94
CA ILE A 46 8.73 -11.25 -6.83
C ILE A 46 8.28 -10.64 -5.50
N ILE A 47 8.33 -9.32 -5.37
CA ILE A 47 7.85 -8.61 -4.17
C ILE A 47 6.37 -8.90 -3.95
N ASP A 48 5.54 -8.81 -4.98
CA ASP A 48 4.10 -9.07 -4.87
C ASP A 48 3.81 -10.53 -4.45
N ALA A 49 4.53 -11.49 -5.01
CA ALA A 49 4.42 -12.90 -4.63
C ALA A 49 4.92 -13.13 -3.19
N ALA A 50 5.98 -12.44 -2.76
CA ALA A 50 6.51 -12.50 -1.41
C ALA A 50 5.54 -11.91 -0.37
N ILE A 51 4.84 -10.82 -0.70
CA ILE A 51 3.70 -10.32 0.10
C ILE A 51 2.61 -11.39 0.18
N GLY A 52 2.26 -12.02 -0.94
CA GLY A 52 1.25 -13.08 -0.98
C GLY A 52 1.62 -14.34 -0.19
N LEU A 53 2.92 -14.59 0.00
CA LEU A 53 3.47 -15.65 0.85
C LEU A 53 3.59 -15.26 2.32
N ASP A 54 3.22 -14.04 2.70
CA ASP A 54 3.40 -13.52 4.04
C ASP A 54 4.89 -13.47 4.44
N ILE A 55 5.77 -13.15 3.47
CA ILE A 55 7.21 -12.96 3.72
C ILE A 55 7.51 -11.51 4.14
N ILE A 56 6.77 -10.56 3.55
CA ILE A 56 6.92 -9.13 3.77
C ILE A 56 5.73 -8.66 4.61
N HIS A 57 6.00 -8.04 5.77
CA HIS A 57 4.98 -7.51 6.67
C HIS A 57 5.14 -6.01 6.89
N GLY A 58 4.02 -5.30 6.97
CA GLY A 58 4.00 -3.88 7.36
C GLY A 58 4.64 -2.95 6.32
N ARG A 59 5.23 -1.84 6.81
CA ARG A 59 5.93 -0.87 5.95
C ARG A 59 7.36 -1.34 5.67
N PHE A 60 7.75 -1.31 4.41
CA PHE A 60 9.09 -1.65 3.94
C PHE A 60 9.54 -0.66 2.85
N ASP A 61 10.86 -0.52 2.67
CA ASP A 61 11.43 0.29 1.58
C ASP A 61 11.39 -0.52 0.29
N ARG A 62 10.33 -0.33 -0.47
CA ARG A 62 10.09 -1.05 -1.73
C ARG A 62 11.18 -0.79 -2.76
N PRO A 63 11.60 0.45 -3.07
CA PRO A 63 12.73 0.71 -3.96
C PRO A 63 14.04 0.03 -3.54
N ALA A 64 14.37 0.01 -2.25
CA ALA A 64 15.57 -0.68 -1.78
C ALA A 64 15.49 -2.19 -2.00
N LEU A 65 14.37 -2.81 -1.60
CA LEU A 65 14.15 -4.23 -1.78
C LEU A 65 14.15 -4.64 -3.26
N THR A 66 13.55 -3.84 -4.15
CA THR A 66 13.57 -4.09 -5.60
C THR A 66 15.00 -4.17 -6.13
N ARG A 67 15.87 -3.21 -5.78
CA ARG A 67 17.27 -3.19 -6.24
C ARG A 67 18.08 -4.40 -5.77
N ASP A 68 17.86 -4.83 -4.53
CA ASP A 68 18.59 -5.97 -3.99
C ASP A 68 18.09 -7.30 -4.58
N ILE A 69 16.79 -7.42 -4.84
CA ILE A 69 16.22 -8.54 -5.59
C ILE A 69 16.74 -8.56 -7.03
N GLU A 70 16.80 -7.43 -7.73
CA GLU A 70 17.38 -7.34 -9.08
C GLU A 70 18.81 -7.86 -9.12
N ARG A 71 19.63 -7.47 -8.13
CA ARG A 71 21.01 -7.93 -7.99
C ARG A 71 21.09 -9.43 -7.77
N LEU A 72 20.22 -9.98 -6.93
CA LEU A 72 20.15 -11.41 -6.65
C LEU A 72 19.75 -12.20 -7.92
N ILE A 73 18.72 -11.76 -8.63
CA ILE A 73 18.27 -12.38 -9.89
C ILE A 73 19.40 -12.34 -10.92
N GLY A 74 19.99 -11.16 -11.15
CA GLY A 74 21.03 -10.97 -12.14
C GLY A 74 22.26 -11.84 -11.90
N ARG A 75 22.54 -12.17 -10.64
CA ARG A 75 23.63 -13.08 -10.25
C ARG A 75 23.33 -14.54 -10.62
N TYR A 76 22.11 -15.02 -10.41
CA TYR A 76 21.83 -16.47 -10.43
C TYR A 76 20.94 -16.97 -11.57
N ALA A 77 20.13 -16.12 -12.20
CA ALA A 77 19.10 -16.56 -13.15
C ALA A 77 19.64 -17.29 -14.40
N ARG A 78 20.91 -17.06 -14.74
CA ARG A 78 21.56 -17.59 -15.96
C ARG A 78 22.57 -18.70 -15.67
N MET A 79 22.83 -19.01 -14.41
CA MET A 79 23.82 -20.02 -14.02
C MET A 79 23.21 -21.44 -14.06
N SER A 80 24.02 -22.43 -14.39
CA SER A 80 23.65 -23.85 -14.26
C SER A 80 23.88 -24.35 -12.83
N VAL A 81 23.29 -25.49 -12.45
CA VAL A 81 23.50 -26.09 -11.11
C VAL A 81 24.96 -26.46 -10.86
N GLY A 82 25.73 -26.80 -11.89
CA GLY A 82 27.17 -27.03 -11.77
C GLY A 82 27.96 -25.79 -11.34
N GLU A 83 27.51 -24.61 -11.76
CA GLU A 83 28.14 -23.30 -11.45
C GLU A 83 27.60 -22.69 -10.15
N ILE A 84 26.37 -23.03 -9.77
CA ILE A 84 25.72 -22.51 -8.57
C ILE A 84 26.30 -23.19 -7.33
N ASP A 85 26.78 -22.38 -6.39
CA ASP A 85 26.99 -22.79 -5.01
C ASP A 85 25.72 -22.50 -4.21
N ILE A 86 24.96 -23.55 -3.86
CA ILE A 86 23.69 -23.37 -3.15
C ILE A 86 23.91 -22.76 -1.76
N GLU A 87 25.06 -22.99 -1.11
CA GLU A 87 25.36 -22.39 0.19
C GLU A 87 25.49 -20.88 0.06
N VAL A 88 26.12 -20.41 -1.02
CA VAL A 88 26.20 -18.98 -1.33
C VAL A 88 24.81 -18.42 -1.64
N VAL A 89 23.99 -19.11 -2.43
CA VAL A 89 22.60 -18.69 -2.70
C VAL A 89 21.80 -18.57 -1.41
N PHE A 90 21.87 -19.57 -0.52
CA PHE A 90 21.18 -19.54 0.77
C PHE A 90 21.67 -18.40 1.66
N ARG A 91 22.97 -18.14 1.67
CA ARG A 91 23.57 -17.04 2.43
C ARG A 91 23.07 -15.69 1.93
N ASP A 92 23.01 -15.49 0.63
CA ASP A 92 22.53 -14.25 0.01
C ASP A 92 21.03 -14.05 0.28
N ILE A 93 20.20 -15.08 0.11
CA ILE A 93 18.76 -15.03 0.42
C ILE A 93 18.54 -14.74 1.91
N THR A 94 19.28 -15.41 2.80
CA THR A 94 19.16 -15.19 4.25
C THR A 94 19.67 -13.81 4.65
N GLY A 95 20.68 -13.29 3.94
CA GLY A 95 21.16 -11.91 4.06
C GLY A 95 20.06 -10.90 3.73
N LEU A 96 19.40 -11.07 2.59
CA LEU A 96 18.29 -10.23 2.14
C LEU A 96 17.13 -10.26 3.15
N ILE A 97 16.78 -11.45 3.65
CA ILE A 97 15.73 -11.63 4.67
C ILE A 97 16.06 -10.82 5.93
N ARG A 98 17.32 -10.89 6.40
CA ARG A 98 17.74 -10.19 7.62
C ARG A 98 17.80 -8.68 7.43
N GLU A 99 18.36 -8.22 6.30
CA GLU A 99 18.53 -6.80 5.98
C GLU A 99 17.18 -6.08 5.89
N HIS A 100 16.23 -6.68 5.17
CA HIS A 100 14.90 -6.12 4.97
C HIS A 100 13.88 -6.54 6.05
N ARG A 101 14.34 -7.22 7.11
CA ARG A 101 13.51 -7.73 8.23
C ARG A 101 12.30 -8.57 7.77
N LEU A 102 12.52 -9.35 6.72
CA LEU A 102 11.53 -10.27 6.18
C LEU A 102 11.33 -11.45 7.14
N ARG A 103 10.16 -12.08 7.08
CA ARG A 103 9.87 -13.30 7.82
C ARG A 103 9.76 -14.45 6.85
N LEU A 104 10.48 -15.54 7.09
CA LEU A 104 10.33 -16.73 6.25
C LEU A 104 9.33 -17.69 6.94
N PRO A 105 8.17 -17.98 6.31
CA PRO A 105 7.27 -19.01 6.80
C PRO A 105 7.97 -20.38 6.94
N GLY A 106 7.65 -21.14 7.98
CA GLY A 106 8.29 -22.44 8.27
C GLY A 106 8.19 -23.44 7.11
N ASP A 107 7.06 -23.46 6.41
CA ASP A 107 6.83 -24.30 5.23
C ASP A 107 7.84 -24.02 4.11
N LEU A 108 8.27 -22.76 3.94
CA LEU A 108 9.25 -22.36 2.93
C LEU A 108 10.67 -22.74 3.35
N ALA A 109 10.98 -22.66 4.64
CA ALA A 109 12.27 -23.10 5.17
C ALA A 109 12.48 -24.61 4.96
N LEU A 110 11.44 -25.42 5.10
CA LEU A 110 11.49 -26.85 4.79
C LEU A 110 11.74 -27.10 3.30
N LEU A 111 11.08 -26.38 2.40
CA LEU A 111 11.34 -26.49 0.96
C LEU A 111 12.78 -26.13 0.60
N MET A 112 13.30 -25.04 1.17
CA MET A 112 14.69 -24.64 1.02
C MET A 112 15.64 -25.76 1.46
N LYS A 113 15.40 -26.36 2.63
CA LYS A 113 16.19 -27.50 3.12
C LYS A 113 16.14 -28.71 2.17
N THR A 114 14.97 -29.05 1.65
CA THR A 114 14.81 -30.16 0.70
C THR A 114 15.57 -29.90 -0.60
N LEU A 115 15.50 -28.68 -1.14
CA LEU A 115 16.27 -28.30 -2.34
C LEU A 115 17.77 -28.42 -2.09
N GLY A 116 18.27 -27.94 -0.94
CA GLY A 116 19.67 -28.09 -0.55
C GLY A 116 20.12 -29.55 -0.46
N MET A 117 19.29 -30.43 0.11
CA MET A 117 19.60 -31.86 0.19
C MET A 117 19.71 -32.56 -1.18
N HIS A 118 19.05 -32.02 -2.21
CA HIS A 118 19.06 -32.58 -3.56
C HIS A 118 20.08 -31.95 -4.51
N GLU A 119 20.76 -30.88 -4.11
CA GLU A 119 21.78 -30.20 -4.93
C GLU A 119 22.90 -31.14 -5.37
N ALA A 120 23.54 -31.84 -4.42
CA ALA A 120 24.64 -32.76 -4.73
C ALA A 120 24.21 -33.91 -5.65
N THR A 121 22.94 -34.32 -5.60
CA THR A 121 22.39 -35.30 -6.53
C THR A 121 22.20 -34.69 -7.92
N ALA A 122 21.64 -33.47 -8.01
CA ALA A 122 21.45 -32.76 -9.26
C ALA A 122 22.78 -32.51 -9.98
N LYS A 123 23.80 -31.98 -9.27
CA LYS A 123 25.16 -31.76 -9.78
C LYS A 123 25.80 -33.02 -10.36
N ARG A 124 25.57 -34.18 -9.74
CA ARG A 124 26.13 -35.47 -10.21
C ARG A 124 25.42 -36.02 -11.44
N LEU A 125 24.14 -35.71 -11.61
CA LEU A 125 23.31 -36.29 -12.67
C LEU A 125 23.34 -35.44 -13.95
N ASP A 126 23.22 -34.13 -13.80
CA ASP A 126 23.18 -33.16 -14.89
C ASP A 126 23.77 -31.82 -14.41
N PRO A 127 25.07 -31.58 -14.62
CA PRO A 127 25.73 -30.33 -14.23
C PRO A 127 25.18 -29.09 -14.96
N ASP A 128 24.68 -29.27 -16.19
CA ASP A 128 24.15 -28.19 -17.03
C ASP A 128 22.68 -27.87 -16.70
N PHE A 129 22.08 -28.62 -15.77
CA PHE A 129 20.71 -28.42 -15.33
C PHE A 129 20.48 -26.99 -14.86
N THR A 130 19.52 -26.30 -15.46
CA THR A 130 19.11 -24.95 -15.05
C THR A 130 17.72 -25.00 -14.41
N PRO A 131 17.59 -24.87 -13.08
CA PRO A 131 16.31 -25.10 -12.40
C PRO A 131 15.23 -24.12 -12.84
N VAL A 132 15.62 -22.86 -13.05
CA VAL A 132 14.73 -21.77 -13.51
C VAL A 132 14.11 -22.11 -14.87
N LYS A 133 14.89 -22.61 -15.82
CA LYS A 133 14.40 -22.99 -17.16
C LYS A 133 13.42 -24.17 -17.08
N VAL A 134 13.71 -25.17 -16.25
CA VAL A 134 12.87 -26.36 -16.10
C VAL A 134 11.57 -26.04 -15.35
N ALA A 135 11.61 -25.12 -14.39
CA ALA A 135 10.43 -24.69 -13.64
C ALA A 135 9.49 -23.80 -14.47
N ALA A 136 9.98 -23.06 -15.46
CA ALA A 136 9.22 -22.12 -16.28
C ALA A 136 7.88 -22.67 -16.83
N PRO A 137 7.79 -23.85 -17.47
CA PRO A 137 6.52 -24.38 -17.98
C PRO A 137 5.52 -24.76 -16.87
N TYR A 138 5.99 -25.11 -15.67
CA TYR A 138 5.13 -25.40 -14.52
C TYR A 138 4.63 -24.11 -13.87
N ALA A 139 5.52 -23.14 -13.69
CA ALA A 139 5.19 -21.82 -13.19
C ALA A 139 4.18 -21.10 -14.11
N ARG A 140 4.41 -21.17 -15.43
CA ARG A 140 3.47 -20.67 -16.44
C ARG A 140 2.10 -21.37 -16.33
N ARG A 141 2.06 -22.70 -16.22
CA ARG A 141 0.80 -23.42 -16.04
C ARG A 141 0.08 -23.06 -14.75
N ALA A 142 0.78 -22.78 -13.66
CA ALA A 142 0.13 -22.35 -12.42
C ALA A 142 -0.42 -20.92 -12.51
N VAL A 143 0.26 -20.01 -13.23
CA VAL A 143 -0.17 -18.62 -13.42
C VAL A 143 -1.32 -18.55 -14.44
N PHE A 144 -1.20 -19.23 -15.58
CA PHE A 144 -2.16 -19.17 -16.69
C PHE A 144 -3.18 -20.30 -16.69
N GLY A 145 -2.98 -21.37 -15.93
CA GLY A 145 -4.01 -22.39 -15.68
C GLY A 145 -5.25 -21.82 -15.00
N ARG A 146 -5.12 -20.63 -14.41
CA ARG A 146 -6.24 -19.77 -13.96
C ARG A 146 -7.22 -19.39 -15.07
N TYR A 147 -6.83 -19.49 -16.34
CA TYR A 147 -7.68 -19.20 -17.50
C TYR A 147 -8.33 -20.46 -18.10
N GLN A 148 -8.30 -21.58 -17.39
CA GLN A 148 -9.13 -22.72 -17.78
C GLN A 148 -10.62 -22.37 -17.58
N PRO A 149 -11.46 -22.45 -18.62
CA PRO A 149 -12.86 -22.03 -18.57
C PRO A 149 -13.67 -22.69 -17.43
N ALA A 150 -13.30 -23.92 -17.06
CA ALA A 150 -13.96 -24.70 -16.02
C ALA A 150 -13.81 -24.10 -14.60
N GLU A 151 -12.67 -23.49 -14.26
CA GLU A 151 -12.46 -22.89 -12.92
C GLU A 151 -13.01 -21.46 -12.83
N LEU A 152 -13.14 -20.76 -13.97
CA LEU A 152 -13.69 -19.40 -14.03
C LEU A 152 -15.16 -19.36 -13.60
N GLY A 153 -15.96 -20.33 -14.05
CA GLY A 153 -17.39 -20.40 -13.72
C GLY A 153 -17.65 -20.54 -12.23
N THR A 154 -16.95 -21.48 -11.57
CA THR A 154 -17.04 -21.67 -10.11
C THR A 154 -16.65 -20.42 -9.32
N ARG A 155 -15.63 -19.67 -9.75
CA ARG A 155 -15.20 -18.45 -9.04
C ARG A 155 -16.11 -17.26 -9.29
N LEU A 156 -16.68 -17.14 -10.48
CA LEU A 156 -17.67 -16.11 -10.77
C LEU A 156 -18.94 -16.35 -9.95
N LEU A 157 -19.35 -17.61 -9.78
CA LEU A 157 -20.45 -17.98 -8.88
C LEU A 157 -20.13 -17.61 -7.43
N SER A 158 -18.98 -18.03 -6.89
CA SER A 158 -18.60 -17.68 -5.51
C SER A 158 -18.45 -16.17 -5.30
N GLY A 159 -17.84 -15.45 -6.25
CA GLY A 159 -17.70 -14.00 -6.16
C GLY A 159 -19.04 -13.25 -6.30
N ALA A 160 -19.99 -13.82 -7.06
CA ALA A 160 -21.34 -13.29 -7.15
C ALA A 160 -22.13 -13.57 -5.87
N GLU A 161 -21.98 -14.74 -5.25
CA GLU A 161 -22.56 -15.07 -3.94
C GLU A 161 -22.02 -14.11 -2.87
N ASP A 162 -20.71 -13.93 -2.77
CA ASP A 162 -20.07 -13.00 -1.82
C ASP A 162 -20.56 -11.55 -2.03
N ALA A 163 -20.69 -11.11 -3.28
CA ALA A 163 -21.18 -9.77 -3.61
C ALA A 163 -22.67 -9.61 -3.29
N PHE A 164 -23.47 -10.66 -3.53
CA PHE A 164 -24.89 -10.69 -3.23
C PHE A 164 -25.14 -10.70 -1.72
N GLU A 165 -24.35 -11.45 -0.96
CA GLU A 165 -24.37 -11.46 0.51
C GLU A 165 -23.96 -10.09 1.07
N LEU A 166 -22.95 -9.44 0.49
CA LEU A 166 -22.59 -8.07 0.84
C LEU A 166 -23.73 -7.07 0.60
N LEU A 167 -24.44 -7.21 -0.53
CA LEU A 167 -25.60 -6.37 -0.89
C LEU A 167 -26.79 -6.61 0.04
N LEU A 168 -27.02 -7.86 0.45
CA LEU A 168 -28.04 -8.24 1.42
C LEU A 168 -27.72 -7.74 2.84
N GLU A 169 -26.44 -7.67 3.19
CA GLU A 169 -25.97 -7.14 4.48
C GLU A 169 -25.80 -5.61 4.48
N ALA A 170 -25.73 -4.97 3.31
CA ALA A 170 -25.52 -3.54 3.18
C ALA A 170 -26.55 -2.70 3.96
N PRO A 171 -27.87 -2.99 3.93
CA PRO A 171 -28.86 -2.24 4.72
C PRO A 171 -28.55 -2.31 6.21
N ARG A 172 -28.22 -3.49 6.74
CA ARG A 172 -27.89 -3.66 8.17
C ARG A 172 -26.59 -2.96 8.57
N ARG A 173 -25.61 -2.90 7.65
CA ARG A 173 -24.35 -2.15 7.87
C ARG A 173 -24.59 -0.64 7.82
N LEU A 174 -25.46 -0.17 6.91
CA LEU A 174 -25.89 1.22 6.86
C LEU A 174 -26.71 1.60 8.08
N ASP A 175 -27.65 0.77 8.54
CA ASP A 175 -28.41 0.99 9.77
C ASP A 175 -27.49 1.07 10.99
N ARG A 176 -26.44 0.23 11.06
CA ARG A 176 -25.43 0.36 12.13
C ARG A 176 -24.66 1.66 12.04
N LEU A 177 -24.26 2.10 10.85
CA LEU A 177 -23.55 3.37 10.67
C LEU A 177 -24.46 4.57 10.99
N ILE A 178 -25.73 4.53 10.57
CA ILE A 178 -26.74 5.54 10.88
C ILE A 178 -27.03 5.57 12.38
N ASN A 179 -27.22 4.42 13.02
CA ASN A 179 -27.40 4.35 14.48
C ASN A 179 -26.17 4.83 15.25
N ILE A 180 -24.95 4.59 14.76
CA ILE A 180 -23.72 5.14 15.34
C ILE A 180 -23.66 6.67 15.17
N LEU A 181 -24.11 7.19 14.03
CA LEU A 181 -24.19 8.63 13.76
C LEU A 181 -25.31 9.32 14.56
N GLU A 182 -26.46 8.67 14.74
CA GLU A 182 -27.62 9.17 15.47
C GLU A 182 -27.46 9.06 16.99
N SER A 183 -26.72 8.07 17.49
CA SER A 183 -26.51 7.86 18.94
C SER A 183 -25.60 8.88 19.62
N GLY A 184 -25.06 9.87 18.90
CA GLY A 184 -24.33 11.01 19.48
C GLY A 184 -23.03 10.67 20.22
N ASN A 185 -22.62 9.39 20.28
CA ASN A 185 -21.41 8.96 20.96
C ASN A 185 -20.22 8.86 19.99
N PHE A 186 -19.74 10.02 19.57
CA PHE A 186 -18.43 10.21 18.91
C PHE A 186 -17.25 10.14 19.91
N GLU A 187 -17.36 9.39 21.01
CA GLU A 187 -16.36 9.45 22.09
C GLU A 187 -15.24 8.39 22.01
N THR A 188 -15.37 7.34 21.19
CA THR A 188 -14.43 6.19 21.29
C THR A 188 -13.97 5.54 19.98
N ALA A 189 -13.87 6.28 18.86
CA ALA A 189 -13.24 5.74 17.64
C ALA A 189 -12.38 6.73 16.83
N ILE A 190 -12.07 7.91 17.37
CA ILE A 190 -11.06 8.81 16.79
C ILE A 190 -10.03 9.15 17.86
N ARG A 191 -9.33 8.12 18.33
CA ARG A 191 -7.99 8.30 18.90
C ARG A 191 -7.04 8.28 17.71
N VAL A 192 -6.21 9.31 17.60
CA VAL A 192 -5.10 9.49 16.62
C VAL A 192 -5.45 10.16 15.28
N ILE A 193 -6.33 11.17 15.27
CA ILE A 193 -6.12 12.33 14.40
C ILE A 193 -6.36 13.56 15.25
N ASP A 194 -5.40 14.48 15.23
CA ASP A 194 -5.29 15.72 16.00
C ASP A 194 -6.46 16.69 15.67
N ALA A 195 -7.70 16.27 15.89
CA ALA A 195 -8.92 16.94 15.44
C ALA A 195 -9.06 18.34 16.07
N GLU A 196 -8.54 18.51 17.28
CA GLU A 196 -8.45 19.83 17.95
C GLU A 196 -7.53 20.82 17.23
N LYS A 197 -6.54 20.33 16.48
CA LYS A 197 -5.66 21.17 15.67
C LYS A 197 -6.37 21.65 14.41
N TYR A 198 -7.06 20.74 13.72
CA TYR A 198 -7.83 21.09 12.51
C TYR A 198 -9.04 21.97 12.79
N THR A 199 -9.73 21.77 13.91
CA THR A 199 -10.84 22.67 14.30
C THR A 199 -10.33 24.07 14.63
N ARG A 200 -9.19 24.21 15.31
CA ARG A 200 -8.54 25.51 15.55
C ARG A 200 -8.09 26.18 14.26
N ASP A 201 -7.47 25.43 13.35
CA ASP A 201 -7.02 25.98 12.07
C ASP A 201 -8.21 26.38 11.18
N LEU A 202 -9.28 25.59 11.15
CA LEU A 202 -10.54 25.92 10.45
C LEU A 202 -11.23 27.14 11.06
N GLN A 203 -11.34 27.21 12.39
CA GLN A 203 -11.91 28.38 13.06
C GLN A 203 -11.08 29.64 12.77
N ALA A 204 -9.75 29.53 12.73
CA ALA A 204 -8.88 30.63 12.35
C ALA A 204 -9.07 31.06 10.88
N LEU A 205 -9.26 30.11 9.97
CA LEU A 205 -9.55 30.38 8.55
C LEU A 205 -10.92 31.03 8.35
N VAL A 206 -11.97 30.49 8.98
CA VAL A 206 -13.33 31.05 8.92
C VAL A 206 -13.35 32.46 9.48
N ASN A 207 -12.74 32.69 10.65
CA ASN A 207 -12.69 34.03 11.24
C ASN A 207 -11.90 35.02 10.35
N ARG A 208 -10.82 34.57 9.70
CA ARG A 208 -10.09 35.40 8.72
C ARG A 208 -10.94 35.76 7.51
N LEU A 209 -11.74 34.81 7.00
CA LEU A 209 -12.64 35.06 5.88
C LEU A 209 -13.75 36.05 6.26
N VAL A 210 -14.36 35.89 7.44
CA VAL A 210 -15.38 36.82 7.94
C VAL A 210 -14.81 38.23 8.12
N VAL A 211 -13.62 38.36 8.70
CA VAL A 211 -12.96 39.67 8.86
C VAL A 211 -12.58 40.29 7.52
N ALA A 212 -12.02 39.52 6.59
CA ALA A 212 -11.71 40.00 5.24
C ALA A 212 -12.97 40.46 4.50
N TRP A 213 -14.07 39.73 4.67
CA TRP A 213 -15.35 40.08 4.08
C TRP A 213 -15.92 41.37 4.67
N LEU A 214 -15.93 41.52 6.00
CA LEU A 214 -16.37 42.74 6.69
C LEU A 214 -15.56 43.98 6.27
N ILE A 215 -14.24 43.84 6.11
CA ILE A 215 -13.37 44.92 5.63
C ILE A 215 -13.72 45.25 4.18
N GLY A 216 -13.87 44.23 3.32
CA GLY A 216 -14.23 44.41 1.92
C GLY A 216 -15.58 45.13 1.75
N THR A 217 -16.61 44.70 2.48
CA THR A 217 -17.94 45.34 2.42
C THR A 217 -17.90 46.76 2.97
N SER A 218 -17.12 47.03 4.02
CA SER A 218 -16.98 48.38 4.57
C SER A 218 -16.28 49.32 3.59
N LEU A 219 -15.25 48.86 2.89
CA LEU A 219 -14.56 49.64 1.85
C LEU A 219 -15.48 49.94 0.66
N ILE A 220 -16.26 48.95 0.23
CA ILE A 220 -17.26 49.15 -0.84
C ILE A 220 -18.33 50.14 -0.38
N SER A 221 -18.87 49.99 0.84
CA SER A 221 -19.86 50.91 1.40
C SER A 221 -19.31 52.34 1.48
N LEU A 222 -18.05 52.52 1.90
CA LEU A 222 -17.39 53.82 1.95
C LEU A 222 -17.19 54.40 0.54
N SER A 223 -16.80 53.57 -0.43
CA SER A 223 -16.61 53.97 -1.83
C SER A 223 -17.93 54.41 -2.49
N VAL A 224 -19.01 53.67 -2.27
CA VAL A 224 -20.34 54.01 -2.78
C VAL A 224 -20.84 55.29 -2.14
N LEU A 225 -20.67 55.44 -0.82
CA LEU A 225 -21.11 56.65 -0.13
C LEU A 225 -20.33 57.88 -0.61
N LEU A 226 -19.02 57.78 -0.82
CA LEU A 226 -18.21 58.84 -1.43
C LEU A 226 -18.61 59.16 -2.87
N ALA A 227 -19.03 58.15 -3.65
CA ALA A 227 -19.48 58.35 -5.02
C ALA A 227 -20.83 59.09 -5.10
N ILE A 228 -21.70 58.89 -4.11
CA ILE A 228 -23.04 59.49 -4.03
C ILE A 228 -23.04 60.84 -3.29
N TYR A 229 -22.17 60.99 -2.28
CA TYR A 229 -22.12 62.17 -1.42
C TYR A 229 -21.47 63.36 -2.14
N ARG A 230 -22.30 64.22 -2.73
CA ARG A 230 -21.92 65.52 -3.29
C ARG A 230 -22.55 66.63 -2.43
N PRO A 231 -21.84 67.17 -1.43
CA PRO A 231 -22.44 68.15 -0.52
C PRO A 231 -22.74 69.45 -1.28
N SER A 232 -23.97 69.93 -1.17
CA SER A 232 -24.29 71.33 -1.46
C SER A 232 -23.71 72.22 -0.34
N SER A 233 -23.41 73.47 -0.64
CA SER A 233 -22.56 74.39 0.13
C SER A 233 -22.95 74.61 1.61
N VAL A 234 -24.11 74.13 2.05
CA VAL A 234 -24.61 74.21 3.43
C VAL A 234 -24.23 73.01 4.31
N GLU A 235 -23.85 71.85 3.75
CA GLU A 235 -23.48 70.63 4.51
C GLU A 235 -21.96 70.43 4.66
N ALA A 236 -21.14 71.38 4.19
CA ALA A 236 -19.67 71.29 4.19
C ALA A 236 -19.06 71.14 5.60
N TRP A 237 -19.75 71.63 6.64
CA TRP A 237 -19.31 71.55 8.03
C TRP A 237 -19.38 70.13 8.62
N LEU A 238 -20.17 69.23 8.02
CA LEU A 238 -20.25 67.81 8.41
C LEU A 238 -19.20 66.93 7.71
N GLY A 239 -18.54 67.45 6.68
CA GLY A 239 -17.50 66.73 5.92
C GLY A 239 -16.33 66.22 6.79
N PRO A 240 -15.79 67.00 7.74
CA PRO A 240 -14.75 66.51 8.65
C PRO A 240 -15.22 65.36 9.54
N LEU A 241 -16.47 65.39 10.02
CA LEU A 241 -17.04 64.31 10.84
C LEU A 241 -17.10 62.99 10.06
N PHE A 242 -17.40 63.07 8.77
CA PHE A 242 -17.42 61.92 7.88
C PHE A 242 -16.05 61.29 7.70
N TRP A 243 -15.01 62.11 7.47
CA TRP A 243 -13.63 61.63 7.38
C TRP A 243 -13.14 61.00 8.69
N ILE A 244 -13.58 61.54 9.84
CA ILE A 244 -13.30 60.95 11.15
C ILE A 244 -13.97 59.58 11.28
N GLY A 245 -15.23 59.43 10.88
CA GLY A 245 -15.93 58.14 10.90
C GLY A 245 -15.29 57.09 10.00
N ALA A 246 -14.87 57.49 8.80
CA ALA A 246 -14.13 56.62 7.88
C ALA A 246 -12.76 56.20 8.47
N ALA A 247 -12.02 57.15 9.05
CA ALA A 247 -10.73 56.88 9.69
C ALA A 247 -10.85 55.95 10.89
N VAL A 248 -11.88 56.11 11.72
CA VAL A 248 -12.15 55.22 12.88
C VAL A 248 -12.47 53.80 12.41
N THR A 249 -13.25 53.66 11.35
CA THR A 249 -13.62 52.33 10.80
C THR A 249 -12.40 51.60 10.25
N VAL A 250 -11.53 52.30 9.51
CA VAL A 250 -10.27 51.74 8.99
C VAL A 250 -9.30 51.40 10.13
N ALA A 251 -9.18 52.28 11.14
CA ALA A 251 -8.33 52.04 12.29
C ALA A 251 -8.80 50.83 13.12
N ALA A 252 -10.11 50.70 13.38
CA ALA A 252 -10.68 49.55 14.07
C ALA A 252 -10.44 48.24 13.29
N GLY A 253 -10.62 48.25 11.97
CA GLY A 253 -10.32 47.10 11.11
C GLY A 253 -8.83 46.71 11.14
N GLY A 254 -7.93 47.69 11.08
CA GLY A 254 -6.48 47.48 11.16
C GLY A 254 -6.02 46.93 12.52
N ILE A 255 -6.55 47.45 13.64
CA ILE A 255 -6.24 46.97 14.99
C ILE A 255 -6.71 45.52 15.16
N LEU A 256 -7.92 45.18 14.69
CA LEU A 256 -8.44 43.82 14.77
C LEU A 256 -7.58 42.82 13.95
N PHE A 257 -7.13 43.24 12.76
CA PHE A 257 -6.22 42.46 11.91
C PHE A 257 -4.88 42.20 12.59
N LEU A 258 -4.30 43.24 13.24
CA LEU A 258 -3.05 43.11 13.99
C LEU A 258 -3.19 42.17 15.20
N ILE A 259 -4.31 42.24 15.94
CA ILE A 259 -4.59 41.33 17.06
C ILE A 259 -4.68 39.87 16.57
N LEU A 260 -5.32 39.64 15.42
CA LEU A 260 -5.42 38.32 14.79
C LEU A 260 -4.08 37.76 14.30
N MET A 261 -3.16 38.61 13.84
CA MET A 261 -1.81 38.19 13.45
C MET A 261 -0.90 37.95 14.66
N ARG A 262 -1.08 38.70 15.77
CA ARG A 262 -0.21 38.61 16.95
C ARG A 262 -0.47 37.37 17.82
N ARG A 263 -1.67 36.78 17.73
CA ARG A 263 -2.05 35.52 18.40
C ARG A 263 -1.41 34.24 17.83
N ARG A 264 -0.46 34.38 16.88
CA ARG A 264 0.30 33.31 16.23
C ARG A 264 1.68 33.05 16.85
N ARG A 265 1.93 33.47 18.09
CA ARG A 265 3.08 33.02 18.89
C ARG A 265 2.60 32.25 20.11
#